data_AF-A0A967VLR4-F1
#
_entry.id   AF-A0A967VLR4-F1
#
_cell.length_a   1.000
_cell.length_b   1.000
_cell.length_c   1.000
_cell.angle_alpha   90.00
_cell.angle_beta   90.00
_cell.angle_gamma   90.00
#
_symmetry.space_group_name_H-M   'P 1'
#
loop_
_entity.id
_entity.type
_entity.pdbx_description
1 polymer ?
#
loop_
_entity_poly.entity_id
_entity_poly.type
_entity_poly.pdbx_seq_one_letter_code
_entity_poly.pdbx_strand_id
1 'polypeptide(L)' 'RLLTLDLDTDVVSVPHVDVHLDDPSLEDPLDRLVLDRRLVGTVGSFLVTMVGDSMVGEGIRDGDLLLVESTDR' A
#
# COMPACT_ATOMS: atom_id res chain seq x y z
N ARG A 1 -33.35 6.05 1.47
CA ARG A 1 -32.17 6.82 1.93
C ARG A 1 -31.14 6.71 0.83
N LEU A 2 -30.89 7.79 0.09
CA LEU A 2 -29.79 7.82 -0.87
C LEU A 2 -28.49 7.99 -0.07
N LEU A 3 -27.55 7.05 -0.22
CA LEU A 3 -26.18 7.22 0.19
C LEU A 3 -25.56 8.22 -0.78
N THR A 4 -25.30 9.44 -0.32
CA THR A 4 -24.53 10.42 -1.09
C THR A 4 -23.13 9.84 -1.27
N LEU A 5 -22.81 9.41 -2.49
CA LEU A 5 -21.48 8.98 -2.86
C LEU A 5 -20.67 10.25 -3.11
N ASP A 6 -19.77 10.56 -2.19
CA ASP A 6 -18.86 11.70 -2.32
C ASP A 6 -17.82 11.35 -3.39
N LEU A 7 -18.03 11.88 -4.61
CA LEU A 7 -17.21 11.60 -5.80
C LEU A 7 -16.01 12.55 -5.93
N ASP A 8 -15.80 13.44 -4.96
CA ASP A 8 -14.61 14.29 -4.90
C ASP A 8 -13.47 13.48 -4.26
N THR A 9 -13.04 12.44 -4.97
CA THR A 9 -11.99 11.53 -4.51
C THR A 9 -10.65 12.16 -4.88
N ASP A 10 -10.06 12.92 -3.96
CA ASP A 10 -8.64 13.30 -4.06
C ASP A 10 -7.83 12.01 -4.04
N VAL A 11 -7.26 11.63 -5.19
CA VAL A 11 -6.56 10.36 -5.38
C VAL A 11 -5.08 10.57 -5.61
N VAL A 12 -4.28 9.61 -5.16
CA VAL A 12 -2.83 9.62 -5.32
C VAL A 12 -2.36 8.30 -5.94
N SER A 13 -1.29 8.39 -6.73
CA SER A 13 -0.66 7.23 -7.36
C SER A 13 0.47 6.71 -6.47
N VAL A 14 0.26 5.55 -5.86
CA VAL A 14 1.16 4.91 -4.90
C VAL A 14 1.92 3.77 -5.59
N PRO A 15 3.25 3.72 -5.49
CA PRO A 15 4.04 2.64 -6.09
C PRO A 15 3.81 1.32 -5.35
N HIS A 16 3.68 0.22 -6.10
CA HIS A 16 3.76 -1.15 -5.59
C HIS A 16 5.17 -1.66 -5.83
N VAL A 17 5.85 -2.06 -4.76
CA VAL A 17 7.22 -2.54 -4.82
C VAL A 17 7.26 -4.00 -4.40
N ASP A 18 8.09 -4.77 -5.08
CA ASP A 18 8.46 -6.10 -4.63
C ASP A 18 9.62 -5.98 -3.64
N VAL A 19 9.44 -6.48 -2.42
CA VAL A 19 10.48 -6.41 -1.40
C VAL A 19 11.14 -7.76 -1.29
N HIS A 20 12.27 -7.92 -1.98
CA HIS A 20 13.13 -9.08 -1.80
C HIS A 20 13.97 -8.87 -0.54
N LEU A 21 13.75 -9.70 0.48
CA LEU A 21 14.50 -9.62 1.76
C LEU A 21 16.02 -9.79 1.58
N ASP A 22 16.43 -10.41 0.46
CA ASP A 22 17.82 -10.71 0.13
C ASP A 22 18.52 -9.60 -0.69
N ASP A 23 17.77 -8.64 -1.24
CA ASP A 23 18.31 -7.46 -1.95
C ASP A 23 17.51 -6.19 -1.57
N PRO A 24 18.10 -5.30 -0.75
CA PRO A 24 17.43 -4.08 -0.32
C PRO A 24 17.38 -2.99 -1.40
N SER A 25 17.86 -3.25 -2.61
CA SER A 25 17.64 -2.32 -3.72
C SER A 25 16.16 -2.31 -4.09
N LEU A 26 15.51 -1.16 -3.87
CA LEU A 26 14.19 -0.91 -4.43
C LEU A 26 14.37 -0.81 -5.94
N GLU A 27 14.08 -1.90 -6.66
CA GLU A 27 13.92 -1.87 -8.11
C GLU A 27 12.82 -0.89 -8.52
N ASP A 28 12.72 -0.59 -9.82
CA ASP A 28 11.58 0.15 -10.36
C ASP A 28 10.26 -0.50 -9.87
N PRO A 29 9.25 0.31 -9.49
CA PRO A 29 8.00 -0.23 -8.97
C PRO A 29 7.35 -1.15 -10.00
N LEU A 30 6.81 -2.28 -9.52
CA LEU A 30 6.11 -3.26 -10.35
C LEU A 30 4.98 -2.60 -11.13
N ASP A 31 4.18 -1.81 -10.41
CA ASP A 31 3.16 -0.94 -10.96
C ASP A 31 2.86 0.23 -10.02
N ARG A 32 1.79 0.98 -10.31
CA ARG A 32 1.29 2.03 -9.44
C ARG A 32 -0.22 1.91 -9.31
N LEU A 33 -0.71 1.90 -8.07
CA LEU A 33 -2.14 1.87 -7.78
C LEU A 33 -2.65 3.26 -7.45
N VAL A 34 -3.89 3.54 -7.87
CA VAL A 34 -4.59 4.78 -7.53
C VAL A 34 -5.39 4.55 -6.26
N LEU A 35 -5.05 5.26 -5.19
CA LEU A 35 -5.72 5.18 -3.89
C LEU A 35 -6.35 6.52 -3.52
N ASP A 36 -7.42 6.47 -2.72
CA ASP A 36 -7.95 7.65 -2.05
C ASP A 36 -6.87 8.21 -1.11
N ARG A 37 -6.59 9.50 -1.21
CA ARG A 37 -5.57 10.17 -0.40
C ARG A 37 -5.83 10.05 1.10
N ARG A 38 -7.08 9.86 1.53
CA ARG A 38 -7.44 9.63 2.94
C ARG A 38 -6.90 8.31 3.48
N LEU A 39 -6.60 7.34 2.61
CA LEU A 39 -5.97 6.08 2.98
C LEU A 39 -4.44 6.19 3.04
N VAL A 40 -3.86 7.19 2.36
CA VAL A 40 -2.41 7.34 2.24
C VAL A 40 -1.91 8.34 3.28
N GLY A 41 -1.22 7.85 4.31
CA GLY A 41 -0.84 8.69 5.45
C GLY A 41 0.24 9.73 5.11
N THR A 42 1.40 9.29 4.61
CA THR A 42 2.56 10.16 4.41
C THR A 42 3.06 10.21 2.97
N VAL A 43 3.77 11.28 2.64
CA VAL A 43 4.48 11.37 1.35
C VAL A 43 5.60 10.33 1.37
N GLY A 44 5.68 9.50 0.33
CA GLY A 44 6.64 8.41 0.25
C GLY A 44 6.10 7.06 0.72
N SER A 45 4.81 6.94 1.03
CA SER A 45 4.17 5.64 1.21
C SER A 45 4.25 4.77 -0.05
N PHE A 46 4.31 3.46 0.14
CA PHE A 46 4.36 2.46 -0.93
C PHE A 46 3.56 1.21 -0.53
N LEU A 47 3.19 0.41 -1.52
CA LEU A 47 2.48 -0.86 -1.32
C LEU A 47 3.46 -2.02 -1.38
N VAL A 48 3.25 -3.01 -0.51
CA VAL A 48 3.94 -4.31 -0.55
C VAL A 48 2.92 -5.43 -0.52
N THR A 49 3.21 -6.53 -1.18
CA THR A 49 2.39 -7.74 -1.09
C THR A 49 2.82 -8.56 0.13
N MET A 50 1.86 -8.93 0.97
CA MET A 50 2.09 -9.89 2.04
C MET A 50 2.43 -11.25 1.44
N VAL A 51 3.55 -11.83 1.88
CA VAL A 51 3.96 -13.19 1.50
C VAL A 51 3.97 -14.11 2.73
N GLY A 52 3.17 -15.16 2.69
CA GLY A 52 3.01 -16.15 3.75
C GLY A 52 2.06 -15.72 4.87
N ASP A 53 2.08 -16.49 5.95
CA ASP A 53 0.98 -16.49 6.94
C ASP A 53 1.35 -15.86 8.30
N SER A 54 2.47 -15.14 8.38
CA SER A 54 3.00 -14.63 9.65
C SER A 54 2.07 -13.64 10.36
N MET A 55 1.14 -13.01 9.63
CA MET A 55 0.21 -11.99 10.15
C MET A 55 -1.27 -12.39 10.12
N VAL A 56 -1.57 -13.69 9.92
CA VAL A 56 -2.97 -14.18 9.88
C VAL A 56 -3.72 -13.89 11.19
N GLY A 57 -3.03 -13.87 12.33
CA GLY A 57 -3.61 -13.49 13.63
C GLY A 57 -4.13 -12.05 13.67
N GLU A 58 -3.56 -11.16 12.85
CA GLU A 58 -3.98 -9.76 12.69
C GLU A 58 -5.01 -9.60 11.56
N GLY A 59 -5.47 -10.70 10.97
CA GLY A 59 -6.41 -10.71 9.86
C GLY A 59 -5.80 -10.46 8.49
N ILE A 60 -4.47 -10.33 8.41
CA ILE A 60 -3.70 -10.12 7.17
C ILE A 60 -3.29 -11.48 6.59
N ARG A 61 -3.57 -11.71 5.31
CA ARG A 61 -3.33 -12.98 4.63
C ARG A 61 -2.30 -12.84 3.52
N ASP A 62 -1.73 -13.97 3.12
CA ASP A 62 -0.93 -14.08 1.91
C ASP A 62 -1.66 -13.46 0.70
N GLY A 63 -0.96 -12.62 -0.04
CA GLY A 63 -1.48 -11.87 -1.18
C GLY A 63 -2.15 -10.53 -0.85
N ASP A 64 -2.38 -10.21 0.42
CA ASP A 64 -2.92 -8.89 0.80
C ASP A 64 -1.94 -7.77 0.44
N LEU A 65 -2.47 -6.60 0.06
CA LEU A 65 -1.66 -5.39 -0.15
C LEU A 65 -1.59 -4.58 1.14
N LEU A 66 -0.36 -4.29 1.56
CA LEU A 66 -0.07 -3.50 2.74
C LEU A 66 0.44 -2.13 2.32
N LEU A 67 -0.19 -1.07 2.84
CA LEU A 67 0.34 0.28 2.72
C LEU A 67 1.36 0.51 3.82
N VAL A 68 2.59 0.81 3.41
CA VAL A 68 3.71 1.09 4.31
C VAL A 68 4.01 2.57 4.28
N GLU A 69 4.15 3.17 5.46
CA GLU A 69 4.59 4.55 5.62
C GLU A 69 6.09 4.60 5.88
N SER A 70 6.80 5.44 5.12
CA SER A 70 8.17 5.76 5.46
C SER A 70 8.19 6.55 6.76
N THR A 71 9.02 6.13 7.70
CA THR A 71 9.31 6.92 8.90
C THR A 71 10.65 7.60 8.67
N ASP A 72 10.67 8.93 8.67
CA ASP A 72 11.93 9.67 8.74
C ASP A 72 12.59 9.33 10.09
N ARG A 73 13.78 8.73 10.05
CA ARG A 73 14.65 8.56 11.22
C ARG A 73 15.66 9.70 11.31
#